data_AF-A0A699VD62-F1
#
_entry.id   AF-A0A699VD62-F1
#
_cell.length_a   1.000
_cell.length_b   1.000
_cell.length_c   1.000
_cell.angle_alpha   90.00
_cell.angle_beta   90.00
_cell.angle_gamma   90.00
#
_symmetry.space_group_name_H-M   'P 1'
#
loop_
_entity.id
_entity.type
_entity.pdbx_description
1 polymer ?
#
loop_
_entity_poly.entity_id
_entity_poly.type
_entity_poly.pdbx_seq_one_letter_code
_entity_poly.pdbx_strand_id
1 'polypeptide(L)' 'GVSVARREFEQQMEIVGRTRHDNVVPLWAYYYSKDEKLMVYDYYGQGSVSSMLHAKRGSNRIPLDWDSRH' A
#
# COMPACT_ATOMS: atom_id res chain seq x y z
N GLY A 1 3.09 6.39 -26.84
CA GLY A 1 4.43 7.00 -26.65
C GLY A 1 4.70 7.15 -25.17
N VAL A 2 5.96 7.11 -24.73
CA VAL A 2 6.37 7.16 -23.31
C VAL A 2 5.72 8.31 -22.52
N SER A 3 5.40 9.42 -23.18
CA SER A 3 4.67 10.57 -22.62
C SER A 3 3.24 10.25 -22.15
N VAL A 4 2.52 9.38 -22.87
CA VAL A 4 1.15 8.97 -22.51
C VAL A 4 1.17 8.12 -21.23
N ALA A 5 2.08 7.15 -21.17
CA ALA A 5 2.23 6.28 -19.99
C ALA A 5 2.66 7.05 -18.73
N ARG A 6 3.51 8.08 -18.90
CA ARG A 6 3.88 8.98 -17.80
C ARG A 6 2.68 9.77 -17.29
N ARG A 7 1.92 10.38 -18.20
CA ARG A 7 0.73 11.16 -17.85
C ARG A 7 -0.32 10.32 -17.13
N GLU A 8 -0.58 9.10 -17.61
CA GLU A 8 -1.51 8.17 -16.94
C GLU A 8 -1.04 7.81 -15.54
N PHE A 9 0.26 7.55 -15.36
CA PHE A 9 0.82 7.28 -14.04
C PHE A 9 0.68 8.48 -13.10
N GLU A 10 1.05 9.68 -13.54
CA GLU A 10 0.93 10.91 -12.75
C GLU A 10 -0.53 11.19 -12.35
N GLN A 11 -1.49 10.95 -13.26
CA GLN A 11 -2.92 11.07 -12.94
C GLN A 11 -3.37 10.10 -11.86
N GLN A 12 -2.92 8.84 -11.90
CA GLN A 12 -3.23 7.88 -10.84
C GLN A 12 -2.61 8.29 -9.50
N MET A 13 -1.37 8.79 -9.52
CA MET A 13 -0.69 9.25 -8.29
C MET A 13 -1.37 10.47 -7.68
N GLU A 14 -1.94 11.36 -8.51
CA GLU A 14 -2.74 12.47 -8.01
C GLU A 14 -4.02 12.00 -7.29
N ILE A 15 -4.71 10.99 -7.83
CA ILE A 15 -5.91 10.41 -7.19
C ILE A 15 -5.52 9.75 -5.86
N VAL A 16 -4.47 8.92 -5.86
CA VAL A 16 -3.99 8.24 -4.65
C VAL A 16 -3.50 9.25 -3.61
N GLY A 17 -2.70 10.23 -4.00
CA GLY A 17 -2.16 11.25 -3.08
C GLY A 17 -3.21 12.19 -2.48
N ARG A 18 -4.39 12.31 -3.10
CA ARG A 18 -5.54 13.04 -2.52
C ARG A 18 -6.33 12.22 -1.52
N THR A 19 -6.15 10.90 -1.47
CA THR A 19 -6.86 10.04 -0.53
C THR A 19 -6.32 10.27 0.88
N ARG A 20 -7.19 10.70 1.81
CA ARG A 20 -6.88 10.86 3.23
C ARG A 20 -7.95 10.14 4.04
N HIS A 21 -7.57 9.04 4.67
CA HIS A 21 -8.46 8.22 5.47
C HIS A 21 -7.64 7.42 6.48
N ASP A 22 -8.16 7.18 7.68
CA ASP A 22 -7.41 6.56 8.80
C ASP A 22 -6.88 5.15 8.45
N ASN A 23 -7.65 4.40 7.65
CA ASN A 23 -7.31 3.05 7.19
C ASN A 23 -6.50 3.02 5.87
N VAL A 24 -6.05 4.16 5.35
CA VAL A 24 -5.27 4.26 4.11
C VAL A 24 -4.00 5.05 4.33
N VAL A 25 -2.86 4.42 4.06
CA VAL A 25 -1.55 5.06 4.20
C VAL A 25 -1.42 6.20 3.19
N PRO A 26 -1.01 7.40 3.62
CA PRO A 26 -0.76 8.50 2.69
C PRO A 26 0.42 8.17 1.76
N LEU A 27 0.27 8.55 0.49
CA LEU A 27 1.38 8.56 -0.46
C LEU A 27 2.21 9.83 -0.24
N TRP A 28 3.46 9.68 0.18
CA TRP A 28 4.37 10.81 0.44
C TRP A 28 4.99 11.37 -0.85
N ALA A 29 5.44 10.47 -1.72
CA ALA A 29 6.08 10.81 -2.97
C ALA A 29 5.99 9.66 -3.97
N TYR A 30 6.25 9.97 -5.23
CA TYR A 30 6.42 8.98 -6.29
C TYR A 30 7.57 9.37 -7.20
N TYR A 31 8.11 8.38 -7.90
CA TYR A 31 9.11 8.57 -8.94
C TYR A 31 8.70 7.82 -10.20
N TYR A 32 8.88 8.46 -11.35
CA TYR A 32 8.63 7.86 -12.66
C TYR A 32 9.85 8.05 -13.56
N SER A 33 10.31 6.94 -14.12
CA SER A 33 11.28 6.91 -15.20
C SER A 33 10.83 5.95 -16.29
N LYS A 34 11.64 5.82 -17.34
CA LYS A 34 11.38 4.86 -18.41
C LYS A 34 11.44 3.41 -17.90
N ASP A 35 12.35 3.15 -16.97
CA ASP A 35 12.70 1.79 -16.55
C ASP A 35 12.04 1.40 -15.22
N GLU A 36 11.72 2.38 -14.37
CA GLU A 36 11.19 2.14 -13.03
C GLU A 36 10.09 3.13 -12.63
N LYS A 37 9.19 2.65 -11.77
CA LYS A 37 8.12 3.42 -11.13
C LYS A 37 8.11 3.09 -9.64
N LEU A 38 8.29 4.10 -8.79
CA LEU A 38 8.43 3.91 -7.34
C LEU A 38 7.41 4.77 -6.59
N MET A 39 7.00 4.31 -5.40
CA MET A 39 6.10 4.99 -4.48
C MET A 39 6.71 4.99 -3.09
N VAL A 40 6.55 6.10 -2.37
CA VAL A 40 7.06 6.28 -1.00
C VAL A 40 5.87 6.44 -0.06
N TYR A 41 5.78 5.57 0.93
CA TYR A 41 4.73 5.53 1.95
C TYR A 41 5.30 4.88 3.22
N ASP A 42 4.59 4.99 4.33
CA ASP A 42 5.03 4.40 5.60
C ASP A 42 5.04 2.87 5.55
N TYR A 43 6.07 2.25 6.12
CA TYR A 43 6.18 0.80 6.16
C TYR A 43 5.33 0.19 7.28
N TYR A 44 4.51 -0.81 6.96
CA TYR A 44 3.72 -1.58 7.92
C TYR A 44 4.32 -2.97 8.10
N GLY A 45 5.01 -3.18 9.22
CA GLY A 45 5.74 -4.43 9.51
C GLY A 45 4.87 -5.65 9.84
N GLN A 46 3.56 -5.48 10.02
CA GLN A 46 2.65 -6.58 10.38
C GLN A 46 2.33 -7.51 9.20
N GLY A 47 2.82 -7.18 8.00
CA GLY A 47 2.56 -7.93 6.79
C GLY A 47 1.13 -7.75 6.28
N SER A 48 0.74 -8.60 5.33
CA SER A 48 -0.60 -8.52 4.74
C SER A 48 -1.66 -9.15 5.65
N VAL A 49 -2.90 -8.67 5.57
CA VAL A 49 -4.05 -9.29 6.24
C VAL A 49 -4.19 -10.78 5.85
N SER A 50 -3.96 -11.09 4.57
CA SER A 50 -3.93 -12.47 4.08
C SER A 50 -2.89 -13.32 4.81
N SER A 51 -1.68 -12.79 5.00
CA SER A 51 -0.62 -13.45 5.76
C SER A 51 -1.04 -13.68 7.21
N MET A 52 -1.68 -12.71 7.86
CA MET A 52 -2.18 -12.86 9.23
C MET A 52 -3.27 -13.95 9.34
N LEU A 53 -4.14 -14.07 8.33
CA LEU A 53 -5.25 -15.04 8.30
C LEU A 53 -4.82 -16.45 7.84
N HIS A 54 -3.80 -16.57 6.99
CA HIS A 54 -3.44 -17.83 6.34
C HIS A 54 -2.00 -18.30 6.60
N ALA A 55 -1.22 -17.62 7.43
CA ALA A 55 0.09 -18.11 7.84
C ALA A 55 -0.03 -19.54 8.38
N LYS A 56 0.81 -20.44 7.84
CA LYS A 56 0.87 -21.85 8.24
C LYS A 56 1.14 -21.91 9.74
N ARG A 57 0.36 -22.74 10.44
CA ARG A 57 0.33 -22.90 11.90
C ARG A 57 1.74 -22.91 12.52
N GLY A 58 2.15 -21.78 13.08
CA GLY A 58 3.31 -21.64 13.95
C GLY A 58 2.88 -20.88 15.21
N SER A 59 3.59 -21.10 16.32
CA SER A 59 3.24 -20.69 17.69
C SER A 59 3.15 -19.17 17.94
N ASN A 60 3.23 -18.33 16.92
CA ASN A 60 3.38 -16.87 17.04
C ASN A 60 2.23 -16.08 16.38
N ARG A 61 1.02 -16.66 16.28
CA ARG A 61 -0.15 -15.90 15.78
C ARG A 61 -0.64 -14.94 16.86
N ILE A 62 -0.80 -13.67 16.51
CA ILE A 62 -1.72 -12.77 17.20
C ILE A 62 -3.13 -13.21 16.74
N PRO A 63 -4.00 -13.73 17.64
CA PRO A 63 -5.36 -14.06 17.27
C PRO A 63 -6.06 -12.77 16.81
N LEU A 64 -6.58 -12.77 15.59
CA LEU A 64 -7.49 -11.71 15.15
C LEU A 64 -8.86 -11.99 15.78
N ASP A 65 -9.00 -11.49 17.00
CA ASP A 65 -10.25 -11.35 17.74
C ASP A 65 -11.23 -10.43 16.97
N TRP A 66 -12.53 -10.67 17.11
CA TRP A 66 -13.58 -9.77 16.62
C TRP A 66 -13.48 -8.36 17.21
N ASP A 67 -12.99 -8.22 18.43
CA ASP A 67 -12.77 -6.93 19.09
C ASP A 67 -11.64 -6.12 18.41
N SER A 68 -10.72 -6.77 17.69
CA SER A 68 -9.66 -6.11 16.90
C SER A 68 -10.16 -5.53 15.56
N ARG A 69 -11.48 -5.56 15.29
CA ARG A 69 -12.09 -5.08 14.03
C ARG A 69 -12.69 -3.67 14.11
N HIS A 70 -12.52 -2.96 15.24
CA HIS A 70 -12.96 -1.57 15.42
C HIS A 70 -11.80 -0.58 15.36
#